data_AF-A0A8T0Z193-F1
#
_entry.id   AF-A0A8T0Z193-F1
#
_cell.length_a   1.000
_cell.length_b   1.000
_cell.length_c   1.000
_cell.angle_alpha   90.00
_cell.angle_beta   90.00
_cell.angle_gamma   90.00
#
_symmetry.space_group_name_H-M   'P 1'
#
loop_
_entity.id
_entity.type
_entity.pdbx_description
1 polymer ?
#
loop_
_entity_poly.entity_id
_entity_poly.type
_entity_poly.pdbx_seq_one_letter_code
_entity_poly.pdbx_strand_id
1 'polypeptide(L)'
;TDHDTVAGVSEAQRAGREYGIDVVAGVEISTRAGGKDIHVLGYYVNTEDEQFLERLRGLREAREERNHLIIAKLQELGLEISWQEVIDGLGRPLEPDESIGRPHMADVLANLDLCRFPELHRKRLASGLKMRVVLRLLPILVYTETMNWFGAFWWTPILTGLKWFIRIMDQKKSTD
;
A
#
# COMPACT_ATOMS: atom_id res chain seq x y z
N THR A 1 -11.54 -1.62 -0.02
CA THR A 1 -10.76 -2.65 0.68
C THR A 1 -9.46 -1.99 1.06
N ASP A 2 -9.11 -2.03 2.34
CA ASP A 2 -7.93 -1.32 2.83
C ASP A 2 -6.65 -2.13 2.59
N HIS A 3 -5.52 -1.44 2.44
CA HIS A 3 -4.23 -2.08 2.18
C HIS A 3 -3.69 -2.75 3.44
N ASP A 4 -3.49 -4.06 3.36
CA ASP A 4 -2.84 -4.86 4.41
C ASP A 4 -3.48 -4.71 5.79
N THR A 5 -4.77 -4.35 5.87
CA THR A 5 -5.50 -4.17 7.13
C THR A 5 -6.99 -4.47 6.96
N VAL A 6 -7.65 -4.86 8.05
CA VAL A 6 -9.10 -5.06 8.14
C VAL A 6 -9.74 -4.16 9.21
N ALA A 7 -8.99 -3.20 9.77
CA ALA A 7 -9.44 -2.36 10.87
C ALA A 7 -10.75 -1.60 10.56
N GLY A 8 -10.90 -1.13 9.31
CA GLY A 8 -12.11 -0.41 8.87
C GLY A 8 -13.35 -1.29 8.65
N VAL A 9 -13.22 -2.63 8.65
CA VAL A 9 -14.34 -3.53 8.31
C VAL A 9 -15.48 -3.43 9.32
N SER A 10 -15.16 -3.37 10.62
CA SER A 10 -16.19 -3.31 11.67
C SER A 10 -17.01 -2.02 11.61
N GLU A 11 -16.33 -0.89 11.38
CA GLU A 11 -16.98 0.41 11.16
C GLU A 11 -17.85 0.39 9.90
N ALA A 12 -17.30 -0.09 8.77
CA ALA A 12 -18.02 -0.16 7.51
C ALA A 12 -19.28 -1.04 7.61
N GLN A 13 -19.20 -2.19 8.29
CA GLN A 13 -20.36 -3.07 8.52
C GLN A 13 -21.41 -2.42 9.42
N ARG A 14 -21.00 -1.62 10.41
CA ARG A 14 -21.92 -0.86 11.27
C ARG A 14 -22.69 0.17 10.46
N ALA A 15 -21.98 0.99 9.68
CA ALA A 15 -22.60 1.94 8.76
C ALA A 15 -23.52 1.23 7.75
N GLY A 16 -23.08 0.10 7.19
CA GLY A 16 -23.89 -0.72 6.28
C GLY A 16 -25.25 -1.08 6.88
N ARG A 17 -25.29 -1.55 8.14
CA ARG A 17 -26.55 -1.87 8.83
C ARG A 17 -27.48 -0.66 8.98
N GLU A 18 -26.92 0.52 9.25
CA GLU A 18 -27.70 1.76 9.39
C GLU A 18 -28.38 2.16 8.07
N TYR A 19 -27.73 1.90 6.93
CA TYR A 19 -28.23 2.22 5.60
C TYR A 19 -28.92 1.05 4.88
N GLY A 20 -29.05 -0.12 5.52
CA GLY A 20 -29.62 -1.33 4.90
C GLY A 20 -28.76 -1.89 3.75
N ILE A 21 -27.44 -1.70 3.83
CA ILE A 21 -26.45 -2.18 2.86
C ILE A 21 -25.64 -3.32 3.46
N ASP A 22 -25.60 -4.46 2.77
CA ASP A 22 -24.74 -5.58 3.13
C ASP A 22 -23.29 -5.29 2.77
N VAL A 23 -22.43 -5.15 3.79
CA VAL A 23 -21.00 -4.88 3.63
C VAL A 23 -20.19 -6.16 3.78
N VAL A 24 -19.51 -6.55 2.69
CA VAL A 24 -18.61 -7.70 2.66
C VAL A 24 -17.25 -7.32 3.23
N ALA A 25 -16.77 -8.07 4.23
CA ALA A 25 -15.42 -7.95 4.75
C ALA A 25 -14.39 -8.21 3.63
N GLY A 26 -13.44 -7.30 3.46
CA GLY A 26 -12.40 -7.48 2.46
C GLY A 26 -11.13 -6.68 2.73
N VAL A 27 -10.04 -7.13 2.12
CA VAL A 27 -8.69 -6.58 2.28
C VAL A 27 -7.98 -6.52 0.93
N GLU A 28 -7.05 -5.57 0.78
CA GLU A 28 -6.12 -5.51 -0.35
C GLU A 28 -4.70 -5.92 0.08
N ILE A 29 -4.42 -7.19 -0.23
CA ILE A 29 -3.19 -7.99 -0.28
C ILE A 29 -1.94 -7.40 -0.93
N SER A 30 -1.03 -6.67 -0.26
CA SER A 30 0.24 -6.32 -0.90
C SER A 30 1.11 -7.55 -1.13
N THR A 31 1.50 -7.81 -2.38
CA THR A 31 2.37 -8.93 -2.74
C THR A 31 3.36 -8.54 -3.85
N ARG A 32 4.33 -9.42 -4.11
CA ARG A 32 5.32 -9.26 -5.17
C ARG A 32 5.45 -10.56 -5.95
N ALA A 33 5.29 -10.50 -7.27
CA ALA A 33 5.58 -11.64 -8.14
C ALA A 33 6.34 -11.18 -9.38
N GLY A 34 7.35 -11.95 -9.79
CA GLY A 34 8.17 -11.64 -10.97
C GLY A 34 8.83 -10.25 -10.91
N GLY A 35 9.24 -9.81 -9.72
CA GLY A 35 9.86 -8.49 -9.51
C GLY A 35 8.88 -7.31 -9.50
N LYS A 36 7.57 -7.53 -9.70
CA LYS A 36 6.54 -6.49 -9.73
C LYS A 36 5.67 -6.50 -8.49
N ASP A 37 5.27 -5.31 -8.05
CA ASP A 37 4.24 -5.13 -7.03
C ASP A 37 2.89 -5.58 -7.61
N ILE A 38 2.25 -6.55 -6.97
CA ILE A 38 0.92 -7.07 -7.33
C ILE A 38 0.03 -6.99 -6.11
N HIS A 39 -1.25 -6.71 -6.32
CA HIS A 39 -2.19 -6.60 -5.22
C HIS A 39 -3.26 -7.69 -5.35
N VAL A 40 -3.58 -8.34 -4.24
CA VAL A 40 -4.53 -9.44 -4.17
C VAL A 40 -5.75 -9.02 -3.36
N LEU A 41 -6.93 -9.06 -3.97
CA LEU A 41 -8.16 -8.77 -3.24
C LEU A 41 -8.64 -10.03 -2.53
N GLY A 42 -8.83 -9.91 -1.21
CA GLY A 42 -9.46 -10.92 -0.38
C GLY A 42 -10.87 -10.46 0.03
N TYR A 43 -11.86 -11.34 -0.12
CA TYR A 43 -13.25 -11.09 0.27
C TYR A 43 -13.76 -12.19 1.19
N TYR A 44 -14.76 -11.86 2.00
CA TYR A 44 -15.34 -12.72 3.04
C TYR A 44 -14.28 -13.17 4.05
N VAL A 45 -13.37 -12.25 4.38
CA VAL A 45 -12.26 -12.55 5.26
C VAL A 45 -12.69 -12.66 6.71
N ASN A 46 -12.14 -13.63 7.45
CA ASN A 46 -12.31 -13.70 8.89
C ASN A 46 -11.43 -12.62 9.55
N THR A 47 -12.06 -11.56 10.07
CA THR A 47 -11.38 -10.44 10.71
C THR A 47 -10.91 -10.72 12.14
N GLU A 48 -11.24 -11.89 12.68
CA GLU A 48 -10.84 -12.33 14.03
C GLU A 48 -9.75 -13.42 14.00
N ASP A 49 -9.31 -13.84 12.81
CA ASP A 49 -8.24 -14.83 12.66
C ASP A 49 -6.89 -14.20 13.04
N GLU A 50 -6.40 -14.54 14.23
CA GLU A 50 -5.13 -14.02 14.78
C GLU A 50 -3.93 -14.28 13.86
N GLN A 51 -3.87 -15.44 13.20
CA GLN A 51 -2.77 -15.76 12.29
C GLN A 51 -2.83 -14.88 11.05
N PHE A 52 -4.02 -14.60 10.54
CA PHE A 52 -4.22 -13.69 9.42
C PHE A 52 -3.90 -12.24 9.80
N LEU A 53 -4.31 -11.79 10.99
CA LEU A 53 -4.02 -10.44 11.48
C LEU A 53 -2.52 -10.22 11.71
N GLU A 54 -1.83 -11.19 12.30
CA GLU A 54 -0.37 -11.21 12.49
C GLU A 54 0.37 -11.04 11.15
N ARG A 55 -0.08 -11.80 10.17
CA ARG A 55 0.41 -11.75 8.80
C ARG A 55 0.23 -10.38 8.16
N LEU A 56 -0.97 -9.80 8.26
CA LEU A 56 -1.24 -8.45 7.78
C LEU A 56 -0.34 -7.41 8.47
N ARG A 57 -0.07 -7.57 9.76
CA ARG A 57 0.85 -6.69 10.50
C ARG A 57 2.27 -6.74 9.94
N GLY A 58 2.81 -7.94 9.69
CA GLY A 58 4.14 -8.08 9.08
C GLY A 58 4.25 -7.41 7.70
N LEU A 59 3.16 -7.38 6.92
CA LEU A 59 3.13 -6.64 5.64
C LEU A 59 3.17 -5.12 5.84
N ARG A 60 2.47 -4.60 6.87
CA ARG A 60 2.50 -3.18 7.24
C ARG A 60 3.90 -2.77 7.72
N GLU A 61 4.53 -3.57 8.58
CA GLU A 61 5.89 -3.35 9.09
C GLU A 61 6.91 -3.30 7.93
N ALA A 62 6.89 -4.30 7.03
CA ALA A 62 7.78 -4.32 5.87
C ALA A 62 7.56 -3.13 4.93
N ARG A 63 6.31 -2.66 4.80
CA ARG A 63 5.96 -1.47 4.03
C ARG A 63 6.50 -0.19 4.67
N GLU A 64 6.46 -0.09 6.00
CA GLU A 64 7.01 1.04 6.75
C GLU A 64 8.53 1.11 6.62
N GLU A 65 9.24 0.00 6.80
CA GLU A 65 10.68 -0.09 6.56
C GLU A 65 11.06 0.39 5.16
N ARG A 66 10.34 -0.12 4.14
CA ARG A 66 10.51 0.31 2.76
C ARG A 66 10.25 1.81 2.58
N ASN A 67 9.23 2.35 3.24
CA ASN A 67 8.90 3.77 3.14
C ASN A 67 10.03 4.64 3.71
N HIS A 68 10.64 4.26 4.82
CA HIS A 68 11.82 4.94 5.37
C HIS A 68 13.01 4.91 4.40
N LEU A 69 13.27 3.78 3.75
CA LEU A 69 14.33 3.67 2.73
C LEU A 69 14.06 4.58 1.52
N ILE A 70 12.80 4.69 1.09
CA ILE A 70 12.41 5.60 0.00
C ILE A 70 12.67 7.05 0.39
N ILE A 71 12.29 7.45 1.61
CA ILE A 71 12.53 8.81 2.12
C ILE A 71 14.03 9.11 2.17
N ALA A 72 14.84 8.22 2.75
CA ALA A 72 16.29 8.38 2.77
C ALA A 72 16.86 8.56 1.36
N LYS A 73 16.35 7.80 0.38
CA LYS A 73 16.79 7.93 -1.00
C LYS A 73 16.37 9.24 -1.66
N LEU A 74 15.19 9.77 -1.33
CA LEU A 74 14.75 11.09 -1.79
C LEU A 74 15.64 12.19 -1.18
N GLN A 75 15.99 12.08 0.10
CA GLN A 75 16.90 13.00 0.78
C GLN A 75 18.31 12.99 0.15
N GLU A 76 18.85 11.83 -0.23
CA GLU A 76 20.11 11.73 -0.99
C GLU A 76 20.03 12.44 -2.36
N LEU A 77 18.85 12.50 -2.97
CA LEU A 77 18.62 13.22 -4.22
C LEU A 77 18.40 14.73 -4.01
N GLY A 78 18.57 15.21 -2.76
CA GLY A 78 18.42 16.60 -2.39
C GLY A 78 16.98 17.04 -2.15
N LEU A 79 16.02 16.10 -2.02
CA LEU A 79 14.64 16.45 -1.66
C LEU A 79 14.50 16.55 -0.14
N GLU A 80 14.12 17.72 0.35
CA GLU A 80 13.74 17.94 1.75
C GLU A 80 12.36 17.35 1.99
N ILE A 81 12.33 16.09 2.41
CA ILE A 81 11.15 15.36 2.86
C ILE A 81 11.52 14.49 4.05
N SER A 82 10.63 14.42 5.04
CA SER A 82 10.76 13.61 6.24
C SER A 82 9.53 12.72 6.43
N TRP A 83 9.68 11.68 7.25
CA TRP A 83 8.53 10.83 7.61
C TRP A 83 7.45 11.61 8.34
N GLN A 84 7.85 12.54 9.21
CA GLN A 84 6.92 13.39 9.93
C GLN A 84 6.09 14.26 8.98
N GLU A 85 6.70 14.85 7.95
CA GLU A 85 5.94 15.62 6.95
C GLU A 85 4.95 14.77 6.15
N VAL A 86 5.26 13.48 5.95
CA VAL A 86 4.31 12.53 5.33
C VAL A 86 3.12 12.26 6.25
N ILE A 87 3.35 12.13 7.56
CA ILE A 87 2.28 11.97 8.55
C ILE A 87 1.47 13.27 8.68
N ASP A 88 2.13 14.41 8.82
CA ASP A 88 1.49 15.73 8.94
C ASP A 88 0.66 16.07 7.69
N GLY A 89 1.13 15.62 6.52
CA GLY A 89 0.42 15.74 5.25
C GLY A 89 -0.94 15.03 5.20
N LEU A 90 -1.23 14.11 6.13
CA LEU A 90 -2.56 13.49 6.25
C LEU A 90 -3.61 14.49 6.78
N GLY A 91 -3.18 15.58 7.43
CA GLY A 91 -4.08 16.57 8.05
C GLY A 91 -4.81 16.07 9.29
N ARG A 92 -4.49 14.86 9.77
CA ARG A 92 -5.02 14.22 10.97
C ARG A 92 -3.97 13.26 11.56
N PRO A 93 -4.10 12.85 12.83
CA PRO A 93 -3.27 11.80 13.40
C PRO A 93 -3.36 10.51 12.58
N LEU A 94 -2.25 9.78 12.53
CA LEU A 94 -2.19 8.44 11.94
C LEU A 94 -3.03 7.49 12.80
N GLU A 95 -3.98 6.78 12.18
CA GLU A 95 -4.78 5.80 12.88
C GLU A 95 -4.00 4.49 13.09
N PRO A 96 -4.30 3.71 14.14
CA PRO A 96 -3.75 2.37 14.30
C PRO A 96 -4.02 1.52 13.05
N ASP A 97 -3.00 0.81 12.58
CA ASP A 97 -3.04 -0.07 11.40
C ASP A 97 -3.32 0.61 10.05
N GLU A 98 -3.23 1.94 9.97
CA GLU A 98 -3.32 2.68 8.71
C GLU A 98 -2.04 2.52 7.87
N SER A 99 -2.21 2.20 6.59
CA SER A 99 -1.11 1.87 5.69
C SER A 99 -0.63 3.08 4.89
N ILE A 100 0.48 3.70 5.30
CA ILE A 100 1.14 4.77 4.53
C ILE A 100 1.94 4.18 3.37
N GLY A 101 2.08 4.94 2.29
CA GLY A 101 2.80 4.49 1.10
C GLY A 101 3.13 5.63 0.14
N ARG A 102 3.66 5.25 -1.02
CA ARG A 102 4.09 6.17 -2.08
C ARG A 102 3.08 7.28 -2.45
N PRO A 103 1.75 7.05 -2.49
CA PRO A 103 0.80 8.13 -2.77
C PRO A 103 0.94 9.31 -1.80
N HIS A 104 1.00 9.04 -0.50
CA HIS A 104 1.13 10.06 0.54
C HIS A 104 2.45 10.85 0.40
N MET A 105 3.56 10.17 0.12
CA MET A 105 4.84 10.84 -0.18
C MET A 105 4.73 11.72 -1.44
N ALA A 106 4.02 11.24 -2.46
CA ALA A 106 3.83 12.01 -3.70
C ALA A 106 3.04 13.30 -3.45
N ASP A 107 2.07 13.26 -2.53
CA ASP A 107 1.26 14.43 -2.17
C ASP A 107 2.10 15.48 -1.42
N VAL A 108 2.95 15.06 -0.47
CA VAL A 108 3.94 15.96 0.15
C VAL A 108 4.87 16.57 -0.90
N LEU A 109 5.47 15.73 -1.75
CA LEU A 109 6.39 16.17 -2.81
C LEU A 109 5.74 17.08 -3.85
N ALA A 110 4.42 16.97 -4.08
CA ALA A 110 3.69 17.83 -4.99
C ALA A 110 3.52 19.25 -4.44
N ASN A 111 3.45 19.37 -3.11
CA ASN A 111 3.31 20.64 -2.39
C ASN A 111 4.66 21.29 -2.05
N LEU A 112 5.78 20.59 -2.25
CA LEU A 112 7.11 21.20 -2.13
C LEU A 112 7.31 22.27 -3.21
N ASP A 113 7.82 23.43 -2.80
CA ASP A 113 8.28 24.45 -3.72
C ASP A 113 9.57 24.00 -4.41
N LEU A 114 9.41 23.35 -5.56
CA LEU A 114 10.52 22.86 -6.38
C LEU A 114 11.41 23.98 -6.93
N CYS A 115 11.03 25.26 -6.80
CA CYS A 115 11.88 26.39 -7.21
C CYS A 115 13.20 26.44 -6.40
N ARG A 116 13.24 25.81 -5.22
CA ARG A 116 14.45 25.62 -4.40
C ARG A 116 15.40 24.55 -4.95
N PHE A 117 14.97 23.78 -5.95
CA PHE A 117 15.73 22.68 -6.56
C PHE A 117 15.82 22.84 -8.09
N PRO A 118 16.69 23.74 -8.60
CA PRO A 118 16.70 24.15 -10.00
C PRO A 118 16.89 22.99 -10.99
N GLU A 119 17.68 21.97 -10.64
CA GLU A 119 17.89 20.79 -11.48
C GLU A 119 16.65 19.89 -11.55
N LEU A 120 15.97 19.67 -10.42
CA LEU A 120 14.78 18.82 -10.35
C LEU A 120 13.58 19.51 -11.01
N HIS A 121 13.44 20.83 -10.80
CA HIS A 121 12.48 21.68 -11.47
C HIS A 121 12.68 21.66 -12.99
N ARG A 122 13.93 21.78 -13.46
CA ARG A 122 14.28 21.69 -14.89
C ARG A 122 13.95 20.32 -15.48
N LYS A 123 14.25 19.23 -14.77
CA LYS A 123 13.87 17.86 -15.21
C LYS A 123 12.36 17.67 -15.25
N ARG A 124 11.61 18.18 -14.27
CA ARG A 124 10.14 18.17 -14.26
C ARG A 124 9.55 18.90 -15.46
N LEU A 125 10.02 20.11 -15.74
CA LEU A 125 9.58 20.91 -16.89
C LEU A 125 9.97 20.27 -18.23
N ALA A 126 11.17 19.70 -18.35
CA ALA A 126 11.67 19.12 -19.59
C ALA A 126 11.06 17.74 -19.93
N SER A 127 10.66 16.95 -18.94
CA SER A 127 10.16 15.57 -19.14
C SER A 127 8.70 15.36 -18.74
N GLY A 128 8.01 16.39 -18.25
CA GLY A 128 6.65 16.25 -17.69
C GLY A 128 6.63 15.36 -16.44
N LEU A 129 7.74 15.26 -15.71
CA LEU A 129 7.96 14.32 -14.62
C LEU A 129 6.89 14.49 -13.53
N LYS A 130 5.88 13.60 -13.52
CA LYS A 130 4.99 13.48 -12.37
C LYS A 130 5.82 12.91 -11.22
N MET A 131 5.77 13.47 -10.01
CA MET A 131 6.52 12.96 -8.85
C MET A 131 6.22 11.48 -8.55
N ARG A 132 5.02 10.99 -8.94
CA ARG A 132 4.67 9.57 -8.98
C ARG A 132 5.64 8.69 -9.80
N VAL A 133 6.27 9.24 -10.84
CA VAL A 133 7.25 8.54 -11.70
C VAL A 133 8.60 8.41 -10.99
N VAL A 134 9.05 9.45 -10.27
CA VAL A 134 10.30 9.40 -9.48
C VAL A 134 10.23 8.29 -8.44
N LEU A 135 9.13 8.23 -7.68
CA LEU A 135 8.89 7.17 -6.68
C LEU A 135 8.82 5.76 -7.27
N ARG A 136 8.46 5.63 -8.56
CA ARG A 136 8.38 4.36 -9.29
C ARG A 136 9.73 3.92 -9.85
N LEU A 137 10.64 4.86 -10.11
CA LEU A 137 11.97 4.62 -10.65
C LEU A 137 13.02 4.38 -9.55
N LEU A 138 12.73 4.67 -8.29
CA LEU A 138 13.57 4.28 -7.17
C LEU A 138 13.54 2.74 -7.04
N PRO A 139 14.66 2.03 -7.31
CA PRO A 139 14.71 0.58 -7.18
C PRO A 139 14.52 0.21 -5.71
N ILE A 140 13.46 -0.53 -5.41
CA ILE A 140 13.29 -1.15 -4.10
C ILE A 140 14.14 -2.43 -4.11
N LEU A 141 15.31 -2.37 -3.48
CA LEU A 141 15.90 -3.55 -2.87
C LEU A 141 15.03 -3.95 -1.67
N VAL A 142 14.94 -5.26 -1.45
CA VAL A 142 14.26 -5.97 -0.36
C VAL A 142 12.86 -6.56 -0.69
N TYR A 143 12.74 -7.83 -0.29
CA TYR A 143 11.66 -8.83 -0.28
C TYR A 143 11.32 -9.67 -1.53
N THR A 144 11.78 -10.93 -1.44
CA THR A 144 11.28 -12.15 -2.09
C THR A 144 10.60 -13.01 -1.02
N GLU A 145 9.33 -12.82 -0.62
CA GLU A 145 8.65 -13.88 0.17
C GLU A 145 7.12 -13.83 0.34
N THR A 146 6.37 -13.09 -0.49
CA THR A 146 4.90 -13.14 -0.44
C THR A 146 4.29 -14.31 -1.23
N MET A 147 5.04 -14.95 -2.14
CA MET A 147 4.55 -16.11 -2.90
C MET A 147 4.51 -17.43 -2.09
N ASN A 148 5.33 -17.59 -1.04
CA ASN A 148 5.32 -18.82 -0.22
C ASN A 148 4.04 -18.97 0.62
N TRP A 149 3.31 -17.88 0.86
CA TRP A 149 2.04 -17.90 1.59
C TRP A 149 0.95 -18.56 0.77
N PHE A 150 0.89 -18.25 -0.52
CA PHE A 150 -0.01 -18.94 -1.43
C PHE A 150 0.52 -20.34 -1.76
N GLY A 151 1.85 -20.55 -1.78
CA GLY A 151 2.51 -21.85 -1.98
C GLY A 151 1.99 -22.98 -1.08
N ALA A 152 1.73 -22.68 0.20
CA ALA A 152 1.11 -23.61 1.14
C ALA A 152 -0.40 -23.83 0.91
N PHE A 153 -1.03 -22.99 0.08
CA PHE A 153 -2.45 -23.02 -0.29
C PHE A 153 -2.72 -23.55 -1.71
N TRP A 154 -1.69 -23.69 -2.57
CA TRP A 154 -1.89 -24.10 -3.97
C TRP A 154 -2.22 -25.58 -4.16
N TRP A 155 -2.10 -26.44 -3.14
CA TRP A 155 -2.32 -27.89 -3.30
C TRP A 155 -2.96 -28.62 -2.11
N THR A 156 -3.71 -27.92 -1.26
CA THR A 156 -4.55 -28.61 -0.26
C THR A 156 -6.00 -28.21 -0.46
N PRO A 157 -6.88 -29.09 -0.98
CA PRO A 157 -8.31 -28.86 -0.90
C PRO A 157 -8.69 -28.96 0.58
N ILE A 158 -8.73 -27.81 1.26
CA ILE A 158 -9.44 -27.71 2.53
C ILE A 158 -10.93 -27.76 2.19
N LEU A 159 -11.42 -28.97 1.99
CA LEU A 159 -12.82 -29.36 2.01
C LEU A 159 -13.35 -29.22 3.45
N THR A 160 -13.40 -27.98 3.96
CA THR A 160 -14.22 -27.61 5.12
C THR A 160 -14.72 -26.16 4.96
N GLY A 161 -15.72 -25.98 4.10
CA GLY A 161 -16.76 -24.95 4.29
C GLY A 161 -16.44 -23.45 4.09
N LEU A 162 -15.23 -23.06 3.69
CA LEU A 162 -14.86 -21.64 3.53
C LEU A 162 -14.79 -21.22 2.05
N LYS A 163 -15.77 -20.43 1.59
CA LYS A 163 -15.81 -19.84 0.25
C LYS A 163 -15.00 -18.54 0.18
N TRP A 164 -13.68 -18.63 0.03
CA TRP A 164 -12.84 -17.48 -0.31
C TRP A 164 -12.87 -17.23 -1.81
N PHE A 165 -12.92 -15.96 -2.23
CA PHE A 165 -12.69 -15.57 -3.62
C PHE A 165 -11.48 -14.64 -3.70
N ILE A 166 -10.48 -15.03 -4.48
CA ILE A 166 -9.22 -14.30 -4.66
C ILE A 166 -9.20 -13.74 -6.07
N ARG A 167 -9.08 -12.42 -6.21
CA ARG A 167 -8.86 -11.76 -7.51
C ARG A 167 -7.49 -11.10 -7.52
N ILE A 168 -6.63 -11.52 -8.45
CA ILE A 168 -5.32 -10.91 -8.69
C ILE A 168 -5.54 -9.66 -9.55
N MET A 169 -5.10 -8.50 -9.06
CA MET A 169 -5.12 -7.24 -9.80
C MET A 169 -3.67 -6.88 -10.17
N ASP A 170 -3.35 -6.93 -11.47
CA ASP A 170 -2.15 -6.29 -11.99
C ASP A 170 -2.40 -4.77 -12.04
N GLN A 171 -1.53 -3.97 -11.43
CA GLN A 171 -1.60 -2.50 -11.49
C GLN A 171 -1.12 -2.00 -12.88
N LYS A 172 -1.77 -2.48 -13.95
CA LYS A 172 -1.84 -1.76 -15.22
C LYS A 172 -3.05 -0.83 -15.15
N LYS A 173 -2.89 0.32 -14.49
CA LYS A 173 -3.76 1.45 -14.82
C LYS A 173 -3.39 1.90 -16.23
N SER A 174 -4.36 1.86 -17.13
CA SER A 174 -4.22 2.40 -18.48
C SER A 174 -3.74 3.84 -18.39
N THR A 175 -2.67 4.12 -19.13
CA THR A 175 -2.33 5.49 -19.49
C THR A 175 -3.22 5.84 -20.67
N ASP A 176 -4.39 6.39 -20.37
CA ASP A 176 -5.10 7.29 -21.27
C ASP A 176 -4.93 8.72 -20.75
#